data_AF-A0A979FMH1-F1
#
_entry.id   AF-A0A979FMH1-F1
#
_cell.length_a   1.000
_cell.length_b   1.000
_cell.length_c   1.000
_cell.angle_alpha   90.00
_cell.angle_beta   90.00
_cell.angle_gamma   90.00
#
_symmetry.space_group_name_H-M   'P 1'
#
loop_
_entity.id
_entity.type
_entity.pdbx_description
1 polymer ?
#
loop_
_entity_poly.entity_id
_entity_poly.type
_entity_poly.pdbx_seq_one_letter_code
_entity_poly.pdbx_strand_id
1 'polypeptide(L)'
;MALADDIVSISSKSVREQNCYRCLVIHQKHENVLQYKESECGWSNKLDHVCNLLTGDSKLNSMFRLDAVPVPCPFPHSYTFEYNNGGGLCTNPPSTVHSCTESWRLLFQYQACPDVRGSESMVEELTCLGVWKEGSNHYLVGISDHRRVNSDADKYRCYAYAGSGNGFKMAKSGDASCHGLFSLTGGASTLRLNKVETRGSRCHFPLRHSEWHSLDGKGRLHVTRHNTTLRYSTHGESGPITYTCFHTIKSLPETSSYHRHGDSSYYRTASRSSSSQQDEFEVSAASVSSSKHMEEKLGYFVTRVFHGCTSGFKCIKLVERDHQVLEILMGKVASVAEEACSHHFFDASSTNYSTFISSNAESRSCPSMGRYEVVADMGTARAAASSSHAASPASASAPQASTGGGSGTALSAPSRDGCEAPYTALTVGCSASDTLEMHTSCSNAVYSCHGWWQEPGGRQFLVVTPTSRASTGARRLCLVLESHGPEDAAGGAMTIASSTGYCSRYWNMRDARCKRGLWSTALQSAAAGRQTSSNSGRADAVQHPDLDASDYSVLPQ
;
A
#
# COMPACT_ATOMS: atom_id res chain seq x y z
N MET A 1 4.61 -22.61 19.09
CA MET A 1 4.77 -24.07 19.31
C MET A 1 5.99 -24.47 18.49
N ALA A 2 7.16 -24.48 19.11
CA ALA A 2 8.41 -24.85 18.44
C ALA A 2 8.46 -26.38 18.41
N LEU A 3 8.26 -26.97 17.24
CA LEU A 3 8.49 -28.40 17.07
C LEU A 3 10.01 -28.61 17.05
N ALA A 4 10.45 -29.58 17.85
CA ALA A 4 11.80 -30.08 17.88
C ALA A 4 12.22 -30.49 16.46
N ASP A 5 13.54 -30.45 16.17
CA ASP A 5 14.10 -30.96 14.92
C ASP A 5 13.57 -32.38 14.64
N ASP A 6 12.59 -32.52 13.74
CA ASP A 6 12.05 -33.82 13.34
C ASP A 6 13.12 -34.50 12.49
N ILE A 7 13.93 -35.33 13.14
CA ILE A 7 14.94 -36.17 12.52
C ILE A 7 14.27 -37.51 12.20
N VAL A 8 14.17 -37.83 10.91
CA VAL A 8 13.67 -39.12 10.45
C VAL A 8 14.80 -39.89 9.79
N SER A 9 15.07 -41.11 10.28
CA SER A 9 16.01 -42.04 9.67
C SER A 9 15.26 -43.16 8.97
N ILE A 10 15.48 -43.34 7.66
CA ILE A 10 14.84 -44.38 6.85
C ILE A 10 15.86 -45.18 6.05
N SER A 11 15.56 -46.45 5.82
CA SER A 11 16.28 -47.29 4.85
C SER A 11 15.51 -47.26 3.54
N SER A 12 16.18 -46.88 2.46
CA SER A 12 15.60 -46.85 1.10
C SER A 12 16.33 -47.82 0.19
N LYS A 13 15.58 -48.59 -0.62
CA LYS A 13 16.15 -49.50 -1.62
C LYS A 13 16.35 -48.77 -2.94
N SER A 14 17.56 -48.85 -3.52
CA SER A 14 17.85 -48.32 -4.84
C SER A 14 17.04 -49.06 -5.91
N VAL A 15 16.44 -48.29 -6.83
CA VAL A 15 15.73 -48.85 -7.99
C VAL A 15 16.69 -49.23 -9.12
N ARG A 16 17.86 -48.58 -9.17
CA ARG A 16 18.85 -48.76 -10.25
C ARG A 16 19.85 -49.89 -9.98
N GLU A 17 20.08 -50.21 -8.71
CA GLU A 17 21.09 -51.18 -8.27
C GLU A 17 20.41 -52.30 -7.49
N GLN A 18 20.55 -53.55 -7.95
CA GLN A 18 19.99 -54.70 -7.24
C GLN A 18 20.64 -54.85 -5.87
N ASN A 19 19.83 -55.07 -4.82
CA ASN A 19 20.24 -55.26 -3.43
C ASN A 19 21.01 -54.11 -2.78
N CYS A 20 20.83 -52.89 -3.29
CA CYS A 20 21.42 -51.70 -2.67
C CYS A 20 20.42 -50.98 -1.78
N TYR A 21 20.76 -50.79 -0.50
CA TYR A 21 20.00 -50.02 0.47
C TYR A 21 20.84 -48.84 0.96
N ARG A 22 20.23 -47.65 1.09
CA ARG A 22 20.87 -46.45 1.63
C ARG A 22 20.09 -45.95 2.84
N CYS A 23 20.81 -45.47 3.86
CA CYS A 23 20.20 -44.79 4.98
C CYS A 23 20.06 -43.32 4.62
N LEU A 24 18.86 -42.77 4.83
CA LEU A 24 18.58 -41.35 4.69
C LEU A 24 18.25 -40.80 6.06
N VAL A 25 19.01 -39.80 6.51
CA VAL A 25 18.72 -39.04 7.71
C VAL A 25 18.24 -37.67 7.27
N ILE A 26 16.96 -37.40 7.49
CA ILE A 26 16.26 -36.20 7.02
C ILE A 26 15.98 -35.28 8.20
N HIS A 27 16.30 -34.01 8.03
CA HIS A 27 16.07 -32.93 8.99
C HIS A 27 15.13 -31.90 8.36
N GLN A 28 13.97 -31.68 8.97
CA GLN A 28 13.10 -30.58 8.59
C GLN A 28 13.59 -29.28 9.20
N LYS A 29 14.27 -28.44 8.41
CA LYS A 29 14.81 -27.14 8.88
C LYS A 29 13.76 -26.03 8.84
N HIS A 30 12.86 -26.09 7.85
CA HIS A 30 11.72 -25.19 7.67
C HIS A 30 10.61 -25.93 6.91
N GLU A 31 9.37 -25.46 6.92
CA GLU A 31 8.27 -26.09 6.15
C GLU A 31 8.58 -26.18 4.63
N ASN A 32 9.37 -25.24 4.13
CA ASN A 32 9.80 -25.18 2.73
C ASN A 32 11.19 -25.79 2.47
N VAL A 33 11.91 -26.26 3.51
CA VAL A 33 13.31 -26.67 3.41
C VAL A 33 13.59 -27.93 4.21
N LEU A 34 13.99 -29.00 3.51
CA LEU A 34 14.52 -30.22 4.09
C LEU A 34 16.02 -30.30 3.84
N GLN A 35 16.76 -30.84 4.80
CA GLN A 35 18.14 -31.25 4.59
C GLN A 35 18.28 -32.73 4.86
N TYR A 36 19.10 -33.43 4.11
CA TYR A 36 19.32 -34.86 4.32
C TYR A 36 20.76 -35.28 4.07
N LYS A 37 21.19 -36.32 4.76
CA LYS A 37 22.41 -37.07 4.45
C LYS A 37 22.04 -38.46 3.96
N GLU A 38 22.82 -38.99 3.03
CA GLU A 38 22.68 -40.35 2.55
C GLU A 38 23.95 -41.16 2.82
N SER A 39 23.79 -42.43 3.18
CA SER A 39 24.91 -43.35 3.33
C SER A 39 25.34 -43.90 1.97
N GLU A 40 26.53 -44.49 1.97
CA GLU A 40 26.94 -45.38 0.89
C GLU A 40 26.00 -46.60 0.78
N CYS A 41 26.09 -47.30 -0.36
CA CYS A 41 25.29 -48.47 -0.66
C CYS A 41 25.60 -49.64 0.29
N GLY A 42 24.58 -50.14 1.00
CA GLY A 42 24.64 -51.31 1.86
C GLY A 42 23.83 -52.49 1.32
N TRP A 43 24.26 -53.71 1.64
CA TRP A 43 23.63 -54.96 1.18
C TRP A 43 22.49 -55.46 2.08
N SER A 44 22.28 -54.81 3.22
CA SER A 44 21.29 -55.18 4.23
C SER A 44 20.09 -54.24 4.18
N ASN A 45 18.88 -54.77 4.34
CA ASN A 45 17.67 -53.95 4.47
C ASN A 45 17.42 -53.46 5.92
N LYS A 46 18.28 -53.84 6.86
CA LYS A 46 18.15 -53.44 8.27
C LYS A 46 18.65 -52.01 8.45
N LEU A 47 17.79 -51.15 8.99
CA LEU A 47 18.07 -49.73 9.20
C LEU A 47 19.41 -49.50 9.93
N ASP A 48 19.62 -50.17 11.07
CA ASP A 48 20.82 -50.02 11.89
C ASP A 48 22.10 -50.31 11.10
N HIS A 49 22.10 -51.37 10.29
CA HIS A 49 23.28 -51.76 9.52
C HIS A 49 23.63 -50.72 8.47
N VAL A 50 22.64 -50.19 7.75
CA VAL A 50 22.87 -49.22 6.68
C VAL A 50 23.16 -47.84 7.25
N CYS A 51 22.52 -47.44 8.35
CA CYS A 51 22.76 -46.15 8.99
C CYS A 51 24.11 -46.08 9.70
N ASN A 52 24.69 -47.21 10.13
CA ASN A 52 26.07 -47.26 10.61
C ASN A 52 27.11 -46.96 9.51
N LEU A 53 26.73 -47.06 8.23
CA LEU A 53 27.59 -46.66 7.11
C LEU A 53 27.57 -45.15 6.89
N LEU A 54 26.66 -44.42 7.55
CA LEU A 54 26.62 -42.97 7.46
C LEU A 54 27.71 -42.36 8.33
N THR A 55 28.65 -41.67 7.71
CA THR A 55 29.75 -41.01 8.39
C THR A 55 29.39 -39.56 8.73
N GLY A 56 30.05 -38.97 9.73
CA GLY A 56 29.80 -37.58 10.13
C GLY A 56 30.06 -36.57 9.00
N ASP A 57 31.03 -36.86 8.14
CA ASP A 57 31.45 -36.09 6.96
C ASP A 57 30.61 -36.36 5.70
N SER A 58 29.61 -37.25 5.78
CA SER A 58 28.67 -37.48 4.67
C SER A 58 28.02 -36.18 4.21
N LYS A 59 27.92 -36.02 2.87
CA LYS A 59 27.43 -34.82 2.20
C LYS A 59 26.01 -34.47 2.64
N LEU A 60 25.81 -33.22 3.06
CA LEU A 60 24.50 -32.69 3.46
C LEU A 60 23.79 -32.08 2.25
N ASN A 61 22.75 -32.72 1.75
CA ASN A 61 21.98 -32.23 0.63
C ASN A 61 20.78 -31.40 1.10
N SER A 62 20.35 -30.42 0.29
CA SER A 62 19.19 -29.56 0.57
C SER A 62 18.09 -29.80 -0.47
N MET A 63 16.84 -29.85 -0.02
CA MET A 63 15.65 -29.99 -0.86
C MET A 63 14.69 -28.85 -0.55
N PHE A 64 14.14 -28.25 -1.62
CA PHE A 64 13.24 -27.11 -1.54
C PHE A 64 11.85 -27.50 -2.05
N ARG A 65 10.83 -27.03 -1.35
CA ARG A 65 9.44 -27.22 -1.74
C ARG A 65 9.14 -26.41 -3.01
N LEU A 66 8.54 -27.03 -4.03
CA LEU A 66 8.25 -26.37 -5.32
C LEU A 66 7.10 -25.35 -5.19
N ASP A 67 6.07 -25.66 -4.40
CA ASP A 67 4.92 -24.82 -4.07
C ASP A 67 5.15 -24.03 -2.76
N ALA A 68 6.39 -23.64 -2.49
CA ALA A 68 6.75 -22.95 -1.26
C ALA A 68 5.99 -21.64 -1.09
N VAL A 69 5.32 -21.47 0.05
CA VAL A 69 4.72 -20.19 0.44
C VAL A 69 5.84 -19.27 0.95
N PRO A 70 6.06 -18.08 0.34
CA PRO A 70 7.12 -17.17 0.76
C PRO A 70 6.97 -16.71 2.21
N VAL A 71 8.10 -16.43 2.87
CA VAL A 71 8.16 -15.96 4.26
C VAL A 71 8.84 -14.59 4.36
N PRO A 72 8.49 -13.75 5.34
CA PRO A 72 9.13 -12.45 5.52
C PRO A 72 10.66 -12.55 5.66
N CYS A 73 11.38 -11.68 4.97
CA CYS A 73 12.84 -11.63 5.03
C CYS A 73 13.33 -11.04 6.38
N PRO A 74 14.49 -11.46 6.89
CA PRO A 74 14.97 -11.06 8.22
C PRO A 74 15.57 -9.64 8.29
N PHE A 75 15.61 -8.91 7.16
CA PHE A 75 16.23 -7.59 7.04
C PHE A 75 15.22 -6.54 6.55
N PRO A 76 14.35 -5.98 7.42
CA PRO A 76 13.23 -5.14 7.00
C PRO A 76 13.62 -3.70 6.61
N HIS A 77 14.90 -3.33 6.73
CA HIS A 77 15.38 -1.98 6.46
C HIS A 77 16.24 -1.93 5.20
N SER A 78 16.61 -0.72 4.79
CA SER A 78 17.62 -0.50 3.77
C SER A 78 19.03 -0.57 4.36
N TYR A 79 19.93 -1.24 3.66
CA TYR A 79 21.34 -1.36 4.04
C TYR A 79 22.22 -0.99 2.84
N THR A 80 23.36 -0.35 3.11
CA THR A 80 24.47 -0.41 2.16
C THR A 80 25.21 -1.70 2.43
N PHE A 81 25.86 -2.27 1.41
CA PHE A 81 26.71 -3.42 1.62
C PHE A 81 27.98 -3.37 0.80
N GLU A 82 29.01 -3.98 1.38
CA GLU A 82 30.27 -4.33 0.75
C GLU A 82 30.24 -5.82 0.45
N TYR A 83 30.85 -6.26 -0.64
CA TYR A 83 30.84 -7.68 -1.01
C TYR A 83 32.21 -8.15 -1.50
N ASN A 84 32.45 -9.46 -1.40
CA ASN A 84 33.63 -10.12 -1.95
C ASN A 84 33.19 -11.43 -2.61
N ASN A 85 33.48 -11.59 -3.90
CA ASN A 85 33.18 -12.79 -4.70
C ASN A 85 34.44 -13.66 -4.95
N GLY A 86 35.47 -13.52 -4.12
CA GLY A 86 36.77 -14.20 -4.27
C GLY A 86 37.84 -13.38 -5.02
N GLY A 87 37.46 -12.29 -5.70
CA GLY A 87 38.37 -11.40 -6.42
C GLY A 87 38.89 -10.19 -5.63
N GLY A 88 38.44 -10.01 -4.38
CA GLY A 88 38.76 -8.86 -3.54
C GLY A 88 37.51 -8.21 -2.96
N LEU A 89 37.69 -7.39 -1.93
CA LEU A 89 36.59 -6.70 -1.27
C LEU A 89 36.17 -5.45 -2.08
N CYS A 90 34.95 -5.46 -2.59
CA CYS A 90 34.33 -4.31 -3.24
C CYS A 90 33.62 -3.44 -2.20
N THR A 91 34.16 -2.23 -1.99
CA THR A 91 33.67 -1.25 -1.00
C THR A 91 33.18 0.06 -1.59
N ASN A 92 33.70 0.47 -2.76
CA ASN A 92 33.40 1.76 -3.37
C ASN A 92 33.23 1.65 -4.89
N PRO A 93 32.07 2.01 -5.48
CA PRO A 93 30.90 2.55 -4.79
C PRO A 93 30.16 1.50 -3.92
N PRO A 94 29.52 1.92 -2.82
CA PRO A 94 28.80 0.99 -1.95
C PRO A 94 27.57 0.42 -2.69
N SER A 95 27.37 -0.90 -2.57
CA SER A 95 26.18 -1.57 -3.08
C SER A 95 25.01 -1.36 -2.11
N THR A 96 23.77 -1.60 -2.55
CA THR A 96 22.58 -1.35 -1.71
C THR A 96 21.59 -2.51 -1.73
N VAL A 97 20.97 -2.78 -0.59
CA VAL A 97 19.90 -3.77 -0.46
C VAL A 97 18.69 -3.15 0.23
N HIS A 98 17.52 -3.45 -0.33
CA HIS A 98 16.25 -2.88 0.11
C HIS A 98 15.17 -3.97 0.20
N SER A 99 14.31 -3.89 1.21
CA SER A 99 13.05 -4.62 1.22
C SER A 99 12.11 -4.05 0.16
N CYS A 100 11.57 -4.92 -0.68
CA CYS A 100 10.53 -4.56 -1.65
C CYS A 100 9.18 -4.33 -0.92
N THR A 101 8.13 -3.96 -1.67
CA THR A 101 6.78 -3.78 -1.10
C THR A 101 6.30 -5.02 -0.34
N GLU A 102 6.53 -6.20 -0.91
CA GLU A 102 6.30 -7.46 -0.24
C GLU A 102 7.41 -7.76 0.77
N SER A 103 7.03 -8.02 2.02
CA SER A 103 8.00 -8.28 3.11
C SER A 103 8.89 -9.51 2.91
N TRP A 104 8.56 -10.37 1.94
CA TRP A 104 9.29 -11.58 1.56
C TRP A 104 10.20 -11.38 0.35
N ARG A 105 10.36 -10.14 -0.16
CA ARG A 105 11.23 -9.81 -1.30
C ARG A 105 12.31 -8.80 -0.91
N LEU A 106 13.54 -9.05 -1.36
CA LEU A 106 14.67 -8.13 -1.26
C LEU A 106 15.23 -7.83 -2.65
N LEU A 107 15.69 -6.60 -2.86
CA LEU A 107 16.44 -6.23 -4.06
C LEU A 107 17.87 -5.88 -3.69
N PHE A 108 18.83 -6.63 -4.24
CA PHE A 108 20.25 -6.33 -4.17
C PHE A 108 20.68 -5.59 -5.44
N GLN A 109 21.31 -4.43 -5.26
CA GLN A 109 21.90 -3.63 -6.33
C GLN A 109 23.41 -3.58 -6.14
N TYR A 110 24.10 -4.46 -6.87
CA TYR A 110 25.56 -4.55 -6.88
C TYR A 110 26.16 -3.42 -7.71
N GLN A 111 27.26 -2.87 -7.23
CA GLN A 111 28.09 -1.93 -7.96
C GLN A 111 29.42 -2.60 -8.34
N ALA A 112 29.93 -2.30 -9.54
CA ALA A 112 31.30 -2.65 -9.91
C ALA A 112 32.29 -1.71 -9.22
N CYS A 113 33.31 -2.26 -8.55
CA CYS A 113 34.36 -1.48 -7.92
C CYS A 113 35.57 -1.35 -8.87
N PRO A 114 36.20 -0.16 -8.95
CA PRO A 114 37.48 -0.02 -9.62
C PRO A 114 38.51 -1.01 -9.04
N ASP A 115 39.30 -1.62 -9.91
CA ASP A 115 40.42 -2.51 -9.57
C ASP A 115 40.08 -3.79 -8.78
N VAL A 116 38.80 -4.11 -8.59
CA VAL A 116 38.36 -5.39 -8.01
C VAL A 116 37.92 -6.34 -9.12
N ARG A 117 38.76 -7.33 -9.43
CA ARG A 117 38.49 -8.31 -10.48
C ARG A 117 37.21 -9.10 -10.16
N GLY A 118 36.32 -9.21 -11.14
CA GLY A 118 35.04 -9.93 -10.99
C GLY A 118 33.98 -9.17 -10.20
N SER A 119 34.22 -7.91 -9.83
CA SER A 119 33.15 -7.01 -9.40
C SER A 119 32.32 -6.57 -10.60
N GLU A 120 31.00 -6.54 -10.46
CA GLU A 120 30.09 -6.25 -11.56
C GLU A 120 28.85 -5.50 -11.09
N SER A 121 28.33 -4.62 -11.95
CA SER A 121 27.07 -3.92 -11.70
C SER A 121 25.92 -4.81 -12.15
N MET A 122 25.16 -5.31 -11.18
CA MET A 122 24.02 -6.18 -11.44
C MET A 122 22.92 -5.98 -10.41
N VAL A 123 21.71 -6.32 -10.81
CA VAL A 123 20.53 -6.32 -9.93
C VAL A 123 20.09 -7.76 -9.74
N GLU A 124 19.89 -8.14 -8.49
CA GLU A 124 19.47 -9.48 -8.07
C GLU A 124 18.26 -9.35 -7.15
N GLU A 125 17.15 -10.01 -7.51
CA GLU A 125 15.94 -10.04 -6.70
C GLU A 125 15.87 -11.35 -5.91
N LEU A 126 15.67 -11.28 -4.60
CA LEU A 126 15.56 -12.44 -3.72
C LEU A 126 14.16 -12.57 -3.14
N THR A 127 13.52 -13.71 -3.37
CA THR A 127 12.27 -14.13 -2.72
C THR A 127 12.59 -15.09 -1.56
N CYS A 128 12.34 -14.68 -0.33
CA CYS A 128 12.61 -15.47 0.88
C CYS A 128 11.61 -16.61 1.04
N LEU A 129 12.11 -17.84 1.19
CA LEU A 129 11.30 -19.06 1.32
C LEU A 129 11.39 -19.72 2.69
N GLY A 130 12.49 -19.55 3.42
CA GLY A 130 12.65 -20.15 4.74
C GLY A 130 13.75 -19.50 5.54
N VAL A 131 13.51 -19.33 6.84
CA VAL A 131 14.49 -18.82 7.80
C VAL A 131 14.54 -19.75 9.01
N TRP A 132 15.75 -20.07 9.47
CA TRP A 132 15.96 -20.85 10.68
C TRP A 132 17.24 -20.42 11.39
N LYS A 133 17.44 -20.93 12.60
CA LYS A 133 18.64 -20.67 13.41
C LYS A 133 19.28 -21.99 13.78
N GLU A 134 20.60 -22.07 13.63
CA GLU A 134 21.38 -23.23 14.02
C GLU A 134 22.69 -22.76 14.69
N GLY A 135 22.84 -23.11 15.97
CA GLY A 135 23.91 -22.58 16.81
C GLY A 135 23.86 -21.05 16.94
N SER A 136 24.97 -20.38 16.65
CA SER A 136 25.10 -18.91 16.67
C SER A 136 24.66 -18.23 15.37
N ASN A 137 24.50 -19.01 14.30
CA ASN A 137 24.24 -18.50 12.97
C ASN A 137 22.76 -18.60 12.62
N HIS A 138 22.30 -17.65 11.82
CA HIS A 138 20.99 -17.70 11.21
C HIS A 138 21.12 -18.05 9.74
N TYR A 139 20.10 -18.68 9.19
CA TYR A 139 20.09 -19.15 7.82
C TYR A 139 18.83 -18.64 7.11
N LEU A 140 19.00 -18.29 5.84
CA LEU A 140 17.95 -17.86 4.94
C LEU A 140 18.11 -18.62 3.62
N VAL A 141 17.01 -19.14 3.10
CA VAL A 141 16.92 -19.67 1.74
C VAL A 141 15.92 -18.84 0.96
N GLY A 142 16.27 -18.56 -0.29
CA GLY A 142 15.36 -17.88 -1.21
C GLY A 142 15.66 -18.19 -2.67
N ILE A 143 14.71 -17.78 -3.51
CA ILE A 143 14.86 -17.80 -4.96
C ILE A 143 15.49 -16.47 -5.38
N SER A 144 16.67 -16.55 -5.99
CA SER A 144 17.42 -15.44 -6.55
C SER A 144 17.17 -15.38 -8.06
N ASP A 145 16.50 -14.33 -8.52
CA ASP A 145 16.32 -14.03 -9.93
C ASP A 145 17.41 -13.05 -10.41
N HIS A 146 18.16 -13.47 -11.43
CA HIS A 146 19.20 -12.68 -12.07
C HIS A 146 19.43 -13.19 -13.51
N ARG A 147 20.01 -12.33 -14.37
CA ARG A 147 20.18 -12.57 -15.82
C ARG A 147 20.96 -13.85 -16.21
N ARG A 148 21.56 -14.58 -15.25
CA ARG A 148 22.36 -15.79 -15.46
C ARG A 148 21.68 -17.09 -14.98
N VAL A 149 20.42 -17.04 -14.56
CA VAL A 149 19.67 -18.24 -14.15
C VAL A 149 19.25 -19.03 -15.39
N ASN A 150 19.89 -20.18 -15.63
CA ASN A 150 19.62 -21.03 -16.79
C ASN A 150 18.85 -22.31 -16.45
N SER A 151 18.72 -22.66 -15.16
CA SER A 151 17.98 -23.83 -14.68
C SER A 151 17.18 -23.53 -13.42
N ASP A 152 16.15 -24.34 -13.13
CA ASP A 152 15.38 -24.23 -11.89
C ASP A 152 16.23 -24.50 -10.63
N ALA A 153 17.31 -25.28 -10.77
CA ALA A 153 18.26 -25.50 -9.69
C ALA A 153 19.09 -24.23 -9.39
N ASP A 154 19.48 -23.44 -10.39
CA ASP A 154 20.34 -22.27 -10.20
C ASP A 154 19.65 -21.10 -9.47
N LYS A 155 18.31 -21.16 -9.41
CA LYS A 155 17.44 -20.18 -8.74
C LYS A 155 17.62 -20.15 -7.23
N TYR A 156 17.88 -21.29 -6.59
CA TYR A 156 17.92 -21.32 -5.12
C TYR A 156 19.27 -20.85 -4.58
N ARG A 157 19.21 -19.95 -3.59
CA ARG A 157 20.37 -19.44 -2.89
C ARG A 157 20.17 -19.48 -1.40
N CYS A 158 21.23 -19.86 -0.71
CA CYS A 158 21.27 -20.01 0.72
C CYS A 158 22.22 -18.95 1.29
N TYR A 159 21.86 -18.44 2.47
CA TYR A 159 22.58 -17.39 3.14
C TYR A 159 22.78 -17.79 4.60
N ALA A 160 24.00 -17.74 5.10
CA ALA A 160 24.28 -17.77 6.52
C ALA A 160 24.54 -16.34 6.99
N TYR A 161 23.93 -15.89 8.08
CA TYR A 161 24.06 -14.53 8.56
C TYR A 161 24.11 -14.44 10.08
N ALA A 162 24.74 -13.38 10.57
CA ALA A 162 24.69 -12.99 11.98
C ALA A 162 24.53 -11.48 12.11
N GLY A 163 23.66 -11.09 13.04
CA GLY A 163 23.44 -9.69 13.38
C GLY A 163 24.52 -9.17 14.33
N SER A 164 24.98 -7.95 14.05
CA SER A 164 25.71 -7.11 15.00
C SER A 164 24.92 -5.80 15.13
N GLY A 165 24.96 -5.10 16.27
CA GLY A 165 24.12 -3.91 16.50
C GLY A 165 24.16 -2.83 15.41
N ASN A 166 25.19 -2.84 14.55
CA ASN A 166 25.40 -1.89 13.45
C ASN A 166 25.09 -2.45 12.04
N GLY A 167 24.67 -3.71 11.91
CA GLY A 167 24.44 -4.33 10.60
C GLY A 167 24.48 -5.86 10.58
N PHE A 168 24.64 -6.46 9.40
CA PHE A 168 24.68 -7.92 9.25
C PHE A 168 25.94 -8.34 8.50
N LYS A 169 26.56 -9.43 8.96
CA LYS A 169 27.55 -10.16 8.17
C LYS A 169 26.86 -11.39 7.61
N MET A 170 27.08 -11.67 6.33
CA MET A 170 26.47 -12.83 5.69
C MET A 170 27.38 -13.48 4.65
N ALA A 171 27.20 -14.78 4.45
CA ALA A 171 27.80 -15.57 3.38
C ALA A 171 26.68 -16.10 2.48
N LYS A 172 26.87 -16.06 1.16
CA LYS A 172 25.95 -16.52 0.12
C LYS A 172 26.53 -17.79 -0.54
N SER A 173 25.68 -18.79 -0.80
CA SER A 173 26.08 -20.02 -1.48
C SER A 173 26.35 -19.81 -2.98
N GLY A 174 27.31 -20.59 -3.50
CA GLY A 174 27.67 -20.61 -4.93
C GLY A 174 26.69 -21.35 -5.81
N ASP A 175 25.78 -22.13 -5.22
CA ASP A 175 24.71 -22.86 -5.87
C ASP A 175 23.58 -23.19 -4.86
N ALA A 176 22.61 -23.99 -5.30
CA ALA A 176 21.46 -24.44 -4.52
C ALA A 176 21.75 -25.54 -3.48
N SER A 177 22.97 -26.09 -3.44
CA SER A 177 23.32 -27.13 -2.48
C SER A 177 23.41 -26.61 -1.03
N CYS A 178 23.54 -25.29 -0.88
CA CYS A 178 23.87 -24.60 0.37
C CYS A 178 25.23 -24.99 0.98
N HIS A 179 26.12 -25.68 0.23
CA HIS A 179 27.43 -26.08 0.74
C HIS A 179 28.34 -24.88 1.01
N GLY A 180 29.23 -25.02 2.00
CA GLY A 180 30.20 -24.00 2.38
C GLY A 180 29.71 -22.97 3.40
N LEU A 181 28.41 -22.97 3.75
CA LEU A 181 27.81 -22.01 4.69
C LEU A 181 27.95 -22.40 6.18
N PHE A 182 29.00 -23.14 6.53
CA PHE A 182 29.30 -23.48 7.93
C PHE A 182 29.81 -22.28 8.73
N SER A 183 30.33 -21.26 8.03
CA SER A 183 30.79 -20.00 8.61
C SER A 183 30.28 -18.81 7.81
N LEU A 184 30.35 -17.62 8.41
CA LEU A 184 30.02 -16.35 7.76
C LEU A 184 31.06 -15.92 6.70
N THR A 185 32.12 -16.70 6.50
CA THR A 185 33.20 -16.43 5.53
C THR A 185 33.36 -17.53 4.48
N GLY A 186 32.71 -18.69 4.65
CA GLY A 186 32.90 -19.87 3.80
C GLY A 186 32.03 -19.93 2.55
N GLY A 187 31.15 -18.95 2.34
CA GLY A 187 30.30 -18.88 1.14
C GLY A 187 31.08 -18.47 -0.12
N ALA A 188 30.47 -18.66 -1.29
CA ALA A 188 31.03 -18.21 -2.57
C ALA A 188 31.12 -16.68 -2.65
N SER A 189 30.20 -15.98 -1.98
CA SER A 189 30.28 -14.55 -1.77
C SER A 189 30.07 -14.21 -0.30
N THR A 190 30.79 -13.23 0.21
CA THR A 190 30.56 -12.68 1.56
C THR A 190 30.10 -11.24 1.46
N LEU A 191 29.09 -10.86 2.23
CA LEU A 191 28.54 -9.51 2.27
C LEU A 191 28.60 -8.94 3.70
N ARG A 192 28.87 -7.64 3.78
CA ARG A 192 28.78 -6.87 5.02
C ARG A 192 27.78 -5.74 4.84
N LEU A 193 26.60 -5.92 5.41
CA LEU A 193 25.53 -4.94 5.40
C LEU A 193 25.74 -3.96 6.54
N ASN A 194 25.86 -2.69 6.20
CA ASN A 194 25.87 -1.59 7.14
C ASN A 194 24.50 -0.92 7.09
N LYS A 195 23.92 -0.64 8.25
CA LYS A 195 22.67 0.12 8.29
C LYS A 195 22.93 1.44 7.55
N VAL A 196 22.08 1.78 6.57
CA VAL A 196 22.16 3.11 5.96
C VAL A 196 21.88 4.09 7.09
N GLU A 197 22.95 4.69 7.61
CA GLU A 197 22.83 5.87 8.45
C GLU A 197 22.18 6.90 7.54
N THR A 198 20.93 7.24 7.82
CA THR A 198 20.27 8.43 7.26
C THR A 198 20.99 9.66 7.82
N ARG A 199 22.26 9.85 7.41
CA ARG A 199 23.03 11.09 7.58
C ARG A 199 22.63 12.15 6.55
N GLY A 200 21.55 11.89 5.83
CA GLY A 200 20.76 12.90 5.14
C GLY A 200 19.50 13.18 5.95
N SER A 201 19.38 14.45 6.33
CA SER A 201 18.18 15.19 6.74
C SER A 201 17.59 14.98 8.14
N ARG A 202 17.42 16.11 8.84
CA ARG A 202 16.52 16.33 9.99
C ARG A 202 15.03 16.16 9.58
N CYS A 203 14.74 15.29 8.63
CA CYS A 203 13.43 15.08 8.03
C CYS A 203 12.64 14.13 8.91
N HIS A 204 11.63 14.68 9.58
CA HIS A 204 10.73 13.93 10.45
C HIS A 204 9.30 14.33 10.11
N PHE A 205 8.40 13.35 10.09
CA PHE A 205 6.96 13.60 10.00
C PHE A 205 6.48 14.16 11.35
N PRO A 206 6.02 15.41 11.43
CA PRO A 206 5.64 16.01 12.71
C PRO A 206 4.20 15.61 13.11
N LEU A 207 3.89 14.30 13.08
CA LEU A 207 2.60 13.77 13.52
C LEU A 207 2.58 13.55 15.03
N ARG A 208 1.50 13.97 15.68
CA ARG A 208 1.31 13.86 17.14
C ARG A 208 0.89 12.46 17.59
N HIS A 209 0.19 11.73 16.73
CA HIS A 209 -0.21 10.35 16.95
C HIS A 209 0.60 9.41 16.04
N SER A 210 0.93 8.23 16.53
CA SER A 210 1.67 7.21 15.78
C SER A 210 0.76 6.33 14.93
N GLU A 211 -0.54 6.28 15.20
CA GLU A 211 -1.49 5.33 14.61
C GLU A 211 -2.76 6.04 14.14
N TRP A 212 -3.05 5.92 12.85
CA TRP A 212 -4.17 6.59 12.19
C TRP A 212 -4.96 5.62 11.34
N HIS A 213 -6.28 5.79 11.31
CA HIS A 213 -7.19 5.00 10.48
C HIS A 213 -7.93 5.89 9.49
N SER A 214 -8.08 5.40 8.27
CA SER A 214 -8.98 5.98 7.26
C SER A 214 -10.44 5.95 7.74
N LEU A 215 -11.27 6.84 7.20
CA LEU A 215 -12.69 6.92 7.61
C LEU A 215 -13.49 5.66 7.23
N ASP A 216 -13.14 5.00 6.13
CA ASP A 216 -13.77 3.74 5.71
C ASP A 216 -13.22 2.50 6.44
N GLY A 217 -12.15 2.69 7.22
CA GLY A 217 -11.47 1.63 7.98
C GLY A 217 -10.65 0.67 7.13
N LYS A 218 -10.43 0.95 5.84
CA LYS A 218 -9.66 0.07 4.94
C LYS A 218 -8.17 0.37 4.96
N GLY A 219 -7.80 1.62 5.16
CA GLY A 219 -6.42 2.10 5.27
C GLY A 219 -5.98 2.36 6.71
N ARG A 220 -4.73 2.02 7.04
CA ARG A 220 -4.06 2.33 8.30
C ARG A 220 -2.68 2.93 8.06
N LEU A 221 -2.38 4.00 8.78
CA LEU A 221 -1.12 4.74 8.76
C LEU A 221 -0.40 4.59 10.11
N HIS A 222 0.85 4.12 10.07
CA HIS A 222 1.71 4.00 11.24
C HIS A 222 3.00 4.81 11.05
N VAL A 223 3.35 5.65 12.02
CA VAL A 223 4.62 6.38 12.04
C VAL A 223 5.55 5.77 13.09
N THR A 224 6.77 5.40 12.67
CA THR A 224 7.71 4.68 13.54
C THR A 224 8.35 5.57 14.60
N ARG A 225 8.96 4.96 15.62
CA ARG A 225 9.80 5.65 16.62
C ARG A 225 10.84 6.51 15.90
N HIS A 226 10.95 7.78 16.28
CA HIS A 226 11.71 8.87 15.62
C HIS A 226 11.03 9.54 14.42
N ASN A 227 9.82 9.16 14.01
CA ASN A 227 9.04 9.83 12.96
C ASN A 227 9.73 9.96 11.59
N THR A 228 10.70 9.11 11.27
CA THR A 228 11.41 9.12 9.98
C THR A 228 10.74 8.28 8.91
N THR A 229 9.92 7.31 9.30
CA THR A 229 9.21 6.42 8.36
C THR A 229 7.71 6.40 8.63
N LEU A 230 6.95 6.40 7.54
CA LEU A 230 5.50 6.35 7.50
C LEU A 230 5.09 5.09 6.74
N ARG A 231 4.37 4.19 7.41
CA ARG A 231 3.92 2.92 6.86
C ARG A 231 2.43 3.01 6.57
N TYR A 232 2.04 2.75 5.34
CA TYR A 232 0.65 2.72 4.90
C TYR A 232 0.25 1.29 4.57
N SER A 233 -0.85 0.82 5.14
CA SER A 233 -1.40 -0.51 4.90
C SER A 233 -2.85 -0.40 4.46
N THR A 234 -3.23 -1.22 3.49
CA THR A 234 -4.63 -1.34 3.06
C THR A 234 -5.12 -2.77 3.26
N HIS A 235 -6.42 -2.91 3.51
CA HIS A 235 -7.06 -4.20 3.67
C HIS A 235 -7.13 -4.92 2.30
N GLY A 236 -6.34 -5.99 2.15
CA GLY A 236 -6.30 -6.81 0.92
C GLY A 236 -4.97 -6.79 0.17
N GLU A 237 -3.99 -5.98 0.59
CA GLU A 237 -2.64 -5.96 0.02
C GLU A 237 -1.64 -6.80 0.84
N SER A 238 -0.59 -7.30 0.16
CA SER A 238 0.44 -8.23 0.68
C SER A 238 1.39 -7.67 1.74
N GLY A 239 1.13 -6.46 2.27
CA GLY A 239 1.94 -5.84 3.32
C GLY A 239 1.87 -4.30 3.31
N PRO A 240 2.43 -3.63 4.34
CA PRO A 240 2.46 -2.18 4.42
C PRO A 240 3.53 -1.57 3.50
N ILE A 241 3.14 -0.61 2.68
CA ILE A 241 4.04 0.25 1.91
C ILE A 241 4.77 1.19 2.87
N THR A 242 6.10 1.26 2.78
CA THR A 242 6.93 2.09 3.66
C THR A 242 7.48 3.31 2.91
N TYR A 243 7.18 4.49 3.43
CA TYR A 243 7.67 5.78 2.97
C TYR A 243 8.72 6.30 3.95
N THR A 244 9.93 6.54 3.47
CA THR A 244 11.02 7.09 4.30
C THR A 244 11.21 8.57 3.98
N CYS A 245 11.18 9.43 4.99
CA CYS A 245 11.37 10.87 4.84
C CYS A 245 12.76 11.15 4.24
N PHE A 246 12.81 11.81 3.08
CA PHE A 246 14.06 12.19 2.43
C PHE A 246 14.32 13.69 2.60
N HIS A 247 13.32 14.53 2.36
CA HIS A 247 13.42 15.99 2.51
C HIS A 247 12.07 16.64 2.83
N THR A 248 12.06 17.72 3.61
CA THR A 248 10.87 18.52 3.94
C THR A 248 10.84 19.81 3.14
N ILE A 249 9.73 20.12 2.48
CA ILE A 249 9.50 21.34 1.71
C ILE A 249 8.37 22.12 2.41
N LYS A 250 8.66 23.37 2.80
CA LYS A 250 7.69 24.21 3.53
C LYS A 250 6.57 24.75 2.63
N SER A 251 6.91 25.12 1.40
CA SER A 251 5.95 25.57 0.38
C SER A 251 6.48 25.17 -1.00
N LEU A 252 5.57 24.80 -1.92
CA LEU A 252 5.92 24.63 -3.32
C LEU A 252 6.06 26.03 -3.95
N PRO A 253 7.09 26.29 -4.78
CA PRO A 253 7.14 27.54 -5.52
C PRO A 253 5.92 27.61 -6.45
N GLU A 254 5.08 28.62 -6.25
CA GLU A 254 4.01 28.94 -7.19
C GLU A 254 4.65 29.19 -8.56
N THR A 255 4.15 28.52 -9.59
CA THR A 255 4.57 28.76 -10.96
C THR A 255 4.11 30.16 -11.36
N SER A 256 4.92 31.18 -11.04
CA SER A 256 4.87 32.45 -11.73
C SER A 256 5.02 32.16 -13.22
N SER A 257 4.03 32.60 -13.98
CA SER A 257 3.94 32.54 -15.43
C SER A 257 5.30 32.70 -16.11
N TYR A 258 5.69 31.66 -16.87
CA TYR A 258 6.81 31.66 -17.79
C TYR A 258 6.88 32.97 -18.60
N HIS A 259 7.88 33.80 -18.34
CA HIS A 259 8.53 34.56 -19.40
C HIS A 259 9.84 33.86 -19.72
N ARG A 260 9.98 33.47 -21.00
CA ARG A 260 11.20 32.93 -21.59
C ARG A 260 12.38 33.83 -21.23
N HIS A 261 13.33 33.30 -20.48
CA HIS A 261 14.72 33.22 -20.90
C HIS A 261 15.36 32.09 -20.12
N GLY A 262 16.03 31.18 -20.83
CA GLY A 262 16.66 30.02 -20.24
C GLY A 262 17.77 30.46 -19.30
N ASP A 263 17.63 30.11 -18.03
CA ASP A 263 18.77 29.79 -17.20
C ASP A 263 18.39 28.75 -16.14
N SER A 264 19.13 27.65 -16.14
CA SER A 264 18.93 26.50 -15.26
C SER A 264 19.70 26.75 -13.97
N SER A 265 19.06 27.36 -12.98
CA SER A 265 19.61 27.45 -11.62
C SER A 265 18.62 26.93 -10.59
N TYR A 266 18.74 25.65 -10.25
CA TYR A 266 18.00 25.03 -9.17
C TYR A 266 18.94 24.50 -8.07
N TYR A 267 18.60 24.89 -6.84
CA TYR A 267 19.11 24.45 -5.54
C TYR A 267 20.51 24.93 -5.10
N ARG A 268 20.57 26.11 -4.46
CA ARG A 268 21.61 26.35 -3.44
C ARG A 268 21.23 25.61 -2.15
N THR A 269 21.77 24.40 -2.00
CA THR A 269 21.90 23.76 -0.69
C THR A 269 22.80 24.60 0.21
N ALA A 270 22.33 24.93 1.41
CA ALA A 270 23.16 25.49 2.47
C ALA A 270 24.18 24.45 2.93
N SER A 271 25.33 24.40 2.28
CA SER A 271 26.52 23.67 2.74
C SER A 271 27.33 24.59 3.65
N ARG A 272 27.38 24.26 4.94
CA ARG A 272 28.36 24.81 5.89
C ARG A 272 29.74 24.26 5.51
N SER A 273 30.57 25.07 4.86
CA SER A 273 32.02 24.91 4.86
C SER A 273 32.62 25.94 5.81
N SER A 274 33.41 25.45 6.76
CA SER A 274 34.20 26.23 7.70
C SER A 274 35.41 26.87 6.99
N SER A 275 35.42 28.18 6.84
CA SER A 275 36.64 29.00 6.88
C SER A 275 36.30 30.48 7.01
N SER A 276 36.70 31.05 8.14
CA SER A 276 37.04 32.46 8.43
C SER A 276 36.78 33.52 7.33
N GLN A 277 35.87 34.45 7.59
CA GLN A 277 36.15 35.87 7.87
C GLN A 277 34.81 36.63 8.00
N GLN A 278 34.78 37.58 8.93
CA GLN A 278 33.67 38.47 9.20
C GLN A 278 33.37 39.32 7.97
N ASP A 279 32.09 39.43 7.60
CA ASP A 279 31.49 40.71 7.23
C ASP A 279 29.99 40.67 7.52
N GLU A 280 29.60 41.63 8.34
CA GLU A 280 28.27 41.89 8.85
C GLU A 280 27.52 42.72 7.79
N PHE A 281 26.48 42.14 7.17
CA PHE A 281 25.55 42.92 6.34
C PHE A 281 24.14 42.73 6.88
N GLU A 282 23.75 43.70 7.71
CA GLU A 282 22.41 43.85 8.28
C GLU A 282 21.43 44.22 7.17
N VAL A 283 20.56 43.28 6.79
CA VAL A 283 19.35 43.60 6.01
C VAL A 283 18.21 43.70 7.02
N SER A 284 17.89 44.94 7.37
CA SER A 284 16.76 45.32 8.20
C SER A 284 15.46 44.80 7.60
N ALA A 285 14.79 43.91 8.34
CA ALA A 285 13.46 43.45 8.02
C ALA A 285 12.47 44.61 8.20
N ALA A 286 12.02 45.20 7.08
CA ALA A 286 10.85 46.07 7.07
C ALA A 286 9.63 45.23 7.47
N SER A 287 8.99 45.65 8.57
CA SER A 287 7.78 45.05 9.11
C SER A 287 6.61 45.14 8.13
N VAL A 288 6.31 44.03 7.44
CA VAL A 288 4.99 43.81 6.87
C VAL A 288 4.18 43.03 7.89
N SER A 289 3.30 43.75 8.58
CA SER A 289 2.20 43.20 9.37
C SER A 289 1.36 42.29 8.45
N SER A 290 1.61 40.98 8.50
CA SER A 290 0.80 40.00 7.78
C SER A 290 -0.23 39.40 8.73
N SER A 291 -1.49 39.59 8.33
CA SER A 291 -2.72 39.06 8.89
C SER A 291 -2.63 37.61 9.35
N LYS A 292 -3.32 37.28 10.44
CA LYS A 292 -3.67 35.91 10.87
C LYS A 292 -4.44 35.18 9.76
N HIS A 293 -3.76 34.66 8.76
CA HIS A 293 -4.26 33.56 7.94
C HIS A 293 -3.75 32.26 8.56
N MET A 294 -4.67 31.32 8.78
CA MET A 294 -4.45 30.03 9.42
C MET A 294 -3.29 29.28 8.73
N GLU A 295 -2.13 29.24 9.37
CA GLU A 295 -0.93 28.56 8.88
C GLU A 295 -1.27 27.07 8.65
N GLU A 296 -1.18 26.57 7.41
CA GLU A 296 -1.28 25.13 7.14
C GLU A 296 -0.20 24.41 7.98
N LYS A 297 -0.59 23.78 9.10
CA LYS A 297 0.36 23.30 10.11
C LYS A 297 1.33 22.22 9.62
N LEU A 298 1.02 21.56 8.50
CA LEU A 298 1.86 20.52 7.92
C LEU A 298 2.20 20.86 6.46
N GLY A 299 3.37 20.40 6.01
CA GLY A 299 3.95 20.76 4.72
C GLY A 299 4.07 19.59 3.73
N TYR A 300 5.00 19.76 2.79
CA TYR A 300 5.29 18.78 1.73
C TYR A 300 6.53 17.96 2.10
N PHE A 301 6.50 16.67 1.75
CA PHE A 301 7.55 15.72 2.09
C PHE A 301 7.94 14.95 0.83
N VAL A 302 9.21 15.01 0.47
CA VAL A 302 9.79 14.07 -0.49
C VAL A 302 10.11 12.80 0.28
N THR A 303 9.50 11.70 -0.14
CA THR A 303 9.63 10.40 0.53
C THR A 303 10.17 9.37 -0.44
N ARG A 304 11.11 8.55 0.03
CA ARG A 304 11.55 7.37 -0.71
C ARG A 304 10.50 6.26 -0.53
N VAL A 305 10.10 5.64 -1.62
CA VAL A 305 9.11 4.56 -1.67
C VAL A 305 9.60 3.42 -2.56
N PHE A 306 9.19 2.20 -2.24
CA PHE A 306 9.38 1.02 -3.07
C PHE A 306 8.00 0.52 -3.54
N HIS A 307 7.84 0.34 -4.86
CA HIS A 307 6.66 -0.28 -5.46
C HIS A 307 7.12 -1.53 -6.22
N GLY A 308 6.71 -2.71 -5.73
CA GLY A 308 7.42 -3.96 -6.02
C GLY A 308 8.88 -3.82 -5.58
N CYS A 309 9.82 -4.11 -6.49
CA CYS A 309 11.25 -3.90 -6.27
C CYS A 309 11.81 -2.63 -6.96
N THR A 310 10.96 -1.79 -7.56
CA THR A 310 11.40 -0.50 -8.09
C THR A 310 11.40 0.55 -6.99
N SER A 311 12.52 1.25 -6.80
CA SER A 311 12.63 2.38 -5.89
C SER A 311 12.32 3.69 -6.60
N GLY A 312 11.65 4.60 -5.93
CA GLY A 312 11.47 5.97 -6.40
C GLY A 312 11.16 6.93 -5.28
N PHE A 313 10.72 8.12 -5.65
CA PHE A 313 10.38 9.20 -4.74
C PHE A 313 8.94 9.65 -4.97
N LYS A 314 8.20 9.88 -3.89
CA LYS A 314 6.85 10.44 -3.92
C LYS A 314 6.81 11.73 -3.13
N CYS A 315 6.13 12.73 -3.68
CA CYS A 315 5.71 13.88 -2.90
C CYS A 315 4.46 13.52 -2.09
N ILE A 316 4.51 13.80 -0.80
CA ILE A 316 3.39 13.66 0.12
C ILE A 316 3.11 15.02 0.75
N LYS A 317 1.89 15.54 0.61
CA LYS A 317 1.42 16.68 1.41
C LYS A 317 0.66 16.13 2.61
N LEU A 318 1.07 16.51 3.82
CA LEU A 318 0.31 16.26 5.03
C LEU A 318 -0.40 17.55 5.43
N VAL A 319 -1.63 17.46 5.92
CA VAL A 319 -2.41 18.61 6.40
C VAL A 319 -3.11 18.23 7.71
N GLU A 320 -2.70 18.83 8.82
CA GLU A 320 -3.41 18.68 10.10
C GLU A 320 -4.64 19.57 10.06
N ARG A 321 -5.83 18.97 9.93
CA ARG A 321 -7.11 19.69 9.84
C ARG A 321 -7.70 19.99 11.21
N ASP A 322 -7.54 19.04 12.12
CA ASP A 322 -7.83 19.18 13.55
C ASP A 322 -6.80 18.33 14.32
N HIS A 323 -6.75 18.47 15.64
CA HIS A 323 -5.81 17.73 16.51
C HIS A 323 -5.84 16.21 16.29
N GLN A 324 -7.00 15.66 15.93
CA GLN A 324 -7.20 14.23 15.71
C GLN A 324 -7.50 13.89 14.24
N VAL A 325 -7.48 14.86 13.32
CA VAL A 325 -7.82 14.66 11.90
C VAL A 325 -6.68 15.10 10.99
N LEU A 326 -6.20 14.16 10.19
CA LEU A 326 -5.10 14.32 9.24
C LEU A 326 -5.62 14.09 7.83
N GLU A 327 -5.33 15.01 6.92
CA GLU A 327 -5.45 14.76 5.49
C GLU A 327 -4.08 14.51 4.87
N ILE A 328 -4.04 13.56 3.94
CA ILE A 328 -2.83 13.22 3.17
C ILE A 328 -3.15 13.27 1.68
N LEU A 329 -2.23 13.85 0.91
CA LEU A 329 -2.21 13.81 -0.55
C LEU A 329 -0.92 13.12 -0.97
N MET A 330 -1.01 12.14 -1.87
CA MET A 330 0.14 11.39 -2.37
C MET A 330 0.23 11.51 -3.89
N GLY A 331 1.35 12.02 -4.39
CA GLY A 331 1.63 12.13 -5.83
C GLY A 331 2.00 10.81 -6.50
N LYS A 332 2.43 10.89 -7.76
CA LYS A 332 3.01 9.79 -8.53
C LYS A 332 4.47 9.53 -8.10
N VAL A 333 4.99 8.36 -8.46
CA VAL A 333 6.39 8.00 -8.19
C VAL A 333 7.29 8.64 -9.25
N ALA A 334 8.29 9.40 -8.84
CA ALA A 334 9.40 9.90 -9.65
C ALA A 334 10.65 9.04 -9.47
N SER A 335 11.55 9.02 -10.45
CA SER A 335 12.82 8.29 -10.37
C SER A 335 13.88 9.05 -9.55
N VAL A 336 13.79 10.38 -9.50
CA VAL A 336 14.70 11.27 -8.77
C VAL A 336 13.95 12.08 -7.71
N ALA A 337 14.65 12.46 -6.64
CA ALA A 337 14.04 13.08 -5.47
C ALA A 337 13.54 14.51 -5.76
N GLU A 338 14.29 15.23 -6.60
CA GLU A 338 14.10 16.63 -6.94
C GLU A 338 12.83 16.84 -7.77
N GLU A 339 12.47 15.86 -8.61
CA GLU A 339 11.27 15.91 -9.46
C GLU A 339 9.99 15.47 -8.73
N ALA A 340 10.11 14.80 -7.58
CA ALA A 340 8.97 14.16 -6.92
C ALA A 340 7.82 15.13 -6.62
N CYS A 341 8.14 16.37 -6.21
CA CYS A 341 7.17 17.43 -5.94
C CYS A 341 6.99 18.43 -7.10
N SER A 342 7.49 18.12 -8.30
CA SER A 342 7.18 18.91 -9.49
C SER A 342 5.73 18.71 -9.92
N HIS A 343 5.16 19.68 -10.64
CA HIS A 343 3.76 19.66 -11.10
C HIS A 343 3.39 18.39 -11.90
N HIS A 344 4.35 17.74 -12.57
CA HIS A 344 4.11 16.51 -13.32
C HIS A 344 3.80 15.30 -12.41
N PHE A 345 4.53 15.19 -11.30
CA PHE A 345 4.42 14.09 -10.35
C PHE A 345 3.48 14.40 -9.19
N PHE A 346 3.27 15.68 -8.88
CA PHE A 346 2.39 16.11 -7.80
C PHE A 346 1.71 17.43 -8.14
N ASP A 347 0.38 17.39 -8.19
CA ASP A 347 -0.47 18.57 -8.31
C ASP A 347 -1.53 18.51 -7.20
N ALA A 348 -1.45 19.44 -6.26
CA ALA A 348 -2.36 19.48 -5.11
C ALA A 348 -3.82 19.72 -5.51
N SER A 349 -4.07 20.33 -6.68
CA SER A 349 -5.42 20.67 -7.14
C SER A 349 -6.18 19.49 -7.76
N SER A 350 -5.45 18.46 -8.23
CA SER A 350 -6.02 17.25 -8.84
C SER A 350 -5.79 15.99 -8.02
N THR A 351 -4.88 16.02 -7.03
CA THR A 351 -4.62 14.89 -6.15
C THR A 351 -5.72 14.74 -5.11
N ASN A 352 -6.30 13.54 -5.00
CA ASN A 352 -7.36 13.28 -4.04
C ASN A 352 -6.84 13.29 -2.59
N TYR A 353 -7.64 13.90 -1.72
CA TYR A 353 -7.45 13.83 -0.27
C TYR A 353 -7.87 12.46 0.25
N SER A 354 -7.03 11.88 1.10
CA SER A 354 -7.45 10.79 1.99
C SER A 354 -7.50 11.32 3.41
N THR A 355 -8.64 11.12 4.09
CA THR A 355 -8.85 11.63 5.45
C THR A 355 -8.62 10.50 6.44
N PHE A 356 -7.76 10.78 7.43
CA PHE A 356 -7.41 9.88 8.51
C PHE A 356 -7.74 10.53 9.84
N ILE A 357 -8.01 9.68 10.81
CA ILE A 357 -8.35 10.08 12.17
C ILE A 357 -7.55 9.21 13.13
N SER A 358 -7.13 9.80 14.25
CA SER A 358 -6.36 9.07 15.24
C SER A 358 -7.09 7.84 15.74
N SER A 359 -6.33 6.77 16.01
CA SER A 359 -6.87 5.50 16.54
C SER A 359 -7.48 5.67 17.93
N ASN A 360 -6.96 6.60 18.72
CA ASN A 360 -7.47 6.97 20.05
C ASN A 360 -8.24 8.30 20.02
N ALA A 361 -8.90 8.62 18.90
CA ALA A 361 -9.72 9.81 18.82
C ALA A 361 -10.86 9.78 19.85
N GLU A 362 -11.03 10.90 20.55
CA GLU A 362 -12.04 11.09 21.58
C GLU A 362 -13.22 11.87 20.98
N SER A 363 -14.40 11.79 21.60
CA SER A 363 -15.50 12.64 21.19
C SER A 363 -15.22 14.09 21.59
N ARG A 364 -15.56 15.04 20.70
CA ARG A 364 -15.35 16.49 20.88
C ARG A 364 -16.62 17.24 20.51
N SER A 365 -16.75 18.46 21.02
CA SER A 365 -17.92 19.30 20.74
C SER A 365 -18.15 19.50 19.25
N CYS A 366 -19.39 19.29 18.80
CA CYS A 366 -19.77 19.49 17.41
C CYS A 366 -19.81 20.99 17.05
N PRO A 367 -19.47 21.38 15.80
CA PRO A 367 -19.70 22.73 15.32
C PRO A 367 -21.20 22.98 15.11
N SER A 368 -21.58 24.24 14.94
CA SER A 368 -22.94 24.62 14.49
C SER A 368 -24.04 24.00 15.36
N MET A 369 -23.92 24.16 16.68
CA MET A 369 -24.90 23.67 17.64
C MET A 369 -26.27 24.32 17.39
N GLY A 370 -27.32 23.53 17.44
CA GLY A 370 -28.67 24.00 17.16
C GLY A 370 -29.67 22.90 16.84
N ARG A 371 -30.90 23.32 16.59
CA ARG A 371 -31.99 22.48 16.08
C ARG A 371 -32.38 22.98 14.71
N TYR A 372 -32.43 22.07 13.75
CA TYR A 372 -32.69 22.37 12.35
C TYR A 372 -33.84 21.49 11.86
N GLU A 373 -34.77 22.09 11.13
CA GLU A 373 -35.85 21.39 10.45
C GLU A 373 -35.51 21.23 8.97
N VAL A 374 -35.85 20.08 8.39
CA VAL A 374 -35.57 19.81 6.98
C VAL A 374 -36.64 20.50 6.12
N VAL A 375 -36.23 21.52 5.36
CA VAL A 375 -37.10 22.16 4.36
C VAL A 375 -36.89 21.47 3.02
N ALA A 376 -37.93 20.85 2.47
CA ALA A 376 -37.87 20.23 1.15
C ALA A 376 -37.69 21.32 0.06
N ASP A 377 -36.76 21.10 -0.87
CA ASP A 377 -36.48 22.04 -1.96
C ASP A 377 -37.72 22.21 -2.87
N MET A 378 -38.31 23.41 -2.87
CA MET A 378 -39.49 23.77 -3.67
C MET A 378 -39.25 23.74 -5.19
N GLY A 379 -38.02 23.46 -5.66
CA GLY A 379 -37.69 23.37 -7.08
C GLY A 379 -38.33 22.22 -7.86
N THR A 380 -38.80 21.16 -7.20
CA THR A 380 -39.39 19.97 -7.86
C THR A 380 -40.93 19.99 -7.91
N ALA A 381 -41.59 20.90 -7.17
CA ALA A 381 -43.05 20.96 -7.10
C ALA A 381 -43.72 21.64 -8.32
N ARG A 382 -42.99 22.48 -9.09
CA ARG A 382 -43.56 23.18 -10.26
C ARG A 382 -43.73 22.31 -11.51
N ALA A 383 -43.11 21.14 -11.56
CA ALA A 383 -43.28 20.20 -12.69
C ALA A 383 -44.54 19.32 -12.56
N ALA A 384 -45.18 19.28 -11.39
CA ALA A 384 -46.40 18.49 -11.15
C ALA A 384 -47.70 19.32 -11.25
N ALA A 385 -47.62 20.63 -11.47
CA ALA A 385 -48.76 21.54 -11.40
C ALA A 385 -49.27 22.05 -12.77
N SER A 386 -48.78 21.54 -13.91
CA SER A 386 -49.21 21.98 -15.25
C SER A 386 -50.14 21.01 -16.00
N SER A 387 -50.63 19.94 -15.38
CA SER A 387 -51.63 19.06 -16.00
C SER A 387 -52.76 18.70 -15.04
N SER A 388 -53.67 19.64 -14.81
CA SER A 388 -55.01 19.32 -14.28
C SER A 388 -56.07 20.17 -14.97
N HIS A 389 -56.43 19.76 -16.19
CA HIS A 389 -57.75 20.11 -16.72
C HIS A 389 -58.78 19.14 -16.15
N ALA A 390 -59.66 19.72 -15.31
CA ALA A 390 -61.06 19.41 -15.04
C ALA A 390 -61.59 17.96 -15.22
N ALA A 391 -62.01 17.33 -14.12
CA ALA A 391 -63.30 16.63 -14.01
C ALA A 391 -63.58 16.17 -12.55
N SER A 392 -64.80 16.41 -12.07
CA SER A 392 -65.45 15.75 -10.92
C SER A 392 -66.76 15.12 -11.42
N PRO A 393 -67.51 14.31 -10.63
CA PRO A 393 -67.12 13.05 -9.99
C PRO A 393 -68.18 11.94 -10.22
N ALA A 394 -67.82 10.65 -10.25
CA ALA A 394 -68.79 9.56 -10.01
C ALA A 394 -68.15 8.22 -9.59
N SER A 395 -68.57 7.75 -8.40
CA SER A 395 -68.82 6.38 -7.94
C SER A 395 -67.87 5.21 -8.28
N ALA A 396 -67.21 4.74 -7.21
CA ALA A 396 -67.13 3.36 -6.71
C ALA A 396 -67.01 2.17 -7.70
N SER A 397 -65.84 1.52 -7.72
CA SER A 397 -65.58 0.13 -7.30
C SER A 397 -64.17 -0.30 -7.75
N ALA A 398 -63.46 -1.11 -6.95
CA ALA A 398 -62.11 -1.64 -7.21
C ALA A 398 -62.09 -2.58 -8.45
N PRO A 399 -60.97 -3.21 -8.90
CA PRO A 399 -59.52 -3.07 -8.62
C PRO A 399 -58.65 -2.98 -9.90
N GLN A 400 -57.37 -2.55 -9.86
CA GLN A 400 -56.29 -3.11 -10.72
C GLN A 400 -54.91 -2.49 -10.54
N ALA A 401 -53.93 -3.27 -10.97
CA ALA A 401 -52.50 -3.08 -10.90
C ALA A 401 -51.93 -1.97 -11.81
N SER A 402 -50.68 -1.65 -11.48
CA SER A 402 -49.57 -1.20 -12.35
C SER A 402 -49.30 0.30 -12.51
N THR A 403 -48.00 0.58 -12.44
CA THR A 403 -47.25 1.73 -12.96
C THR A 403 -47.42 3.10 -12.29
N GLY A 404 -46.39 3.50 -11.56
CA GLY A 404 -46.02 4.90 -11.26
C GLY A 404 -44.52 4.88 -10.93
N GLY A 405 -43.64 5.55 -11.66
CA GLY A 405 -43.63 7.00 -11.82
C GLY A 405 -42.65 7.53 -10.78
N GLY A 406 -41.35 7.49 -11.11
CA GLY A 406 -40.26 7.82 -10.19
C GLY A 406 -40.28 9.29 -9.78
N SER A 407 -40.68 9.54 -8.54
CA SER A 407 -40.55 10.82 -7.85
C SER A 407 -39.16 10.96 -7.23
N GLY A 408 -38.56 12.14 -7.35
CA GLY A 408 -37.25 12.45 -6.77
C GLY A 408 -37.32 12.40 -5.25
N THR A 409 -36.66 11.42 -4.65
CA THR A 409 -36.61 11.21 -3.20
C THR A 409 -35.46 11.97 -2.56
N ALA A 410 -35.78 12.69 -1.48
CA ALA A 410 -34.83 13.20 -0.49
C ALA A 410 -33.88 12.09 0.01
N LEU A 411 -32.72 12.48 0.55
CA LEU A 411 -31.76 11.57 1.20
C LEU A 411 -32.52 10.61 2.14
N SER A 412 -32.64 9.34 1.74
CA SER A 412 -33.27 8.30 2.55
C SER A 412 -32.20 7.55 3.37
N ALA A 413 -32.52 7.21 4.61
CA ALA A 413 -31.71 6.30 5.42
C ALA A 413 -31.89 4.87 4.89
N PRO A 414 -30.83 4.12 4.54
CA PRO A 414 -30.97 2.70 4.26
C PRO A 414 -30.81 1.90 5.56
N SER A 415 -31.80 1.06 5.90
CA SER A 415 -31.68 0.13 7.02
C SER A 415 -32.28 -1.24 6.69
N ARG A 416 -31.64 -2.29 7.25
CA ARG A 416 -32.11 -3.68 7.22
C ARG A 416 -33.34 -3.92 8.12
N ASP A 417 -33.81 -2.90 8.84
CA ASP A 417 -35.00 -2.92 9.71
C ASP A 417 -36.26 -2.36 9.03
N GLY A 418 -36.23 -2.13 7.71
CA GLY A 418 -37.44 -1.76 6.93
C GLY A 418 -37.94 -0.32 7.12
N CYS A 419 -37.17 0.54 7.80
CA CYS A 419 -37.48 1.97 7.92
C CYS A 419 -36.83 2.77 6.78
N GLU A 420 -37.62 3.07 5.74
CA GLU A 420 -37.22 3.96 4.64
C GLU A 420 -38.03 5.27 4.75
N ALA A 421 -37.65 6.11 5.71
CA ALA A 421 -38.29 7.41 5.95
C ALA A 421 -37.32 8.56 5.63
N PRO A 422 -37.81 9.69 5.10
CA PRO A 422 -36.97 10.87 4.91
C PRO A 422 -36.56 11.47 6.26
N TYR A 423 -35.39 12.12 6.28
CA TYR A 423 -34.98 12.91 7.44
C TYR A 423 -35.92 14.10 7.65
N THR A 424 -36.34 14.33 8.88
CA THR A 424 -37.28 15.40 9.27
C THR A 424 -36.60 16.51 10.05
N ALA A 425 -35.59 16.19 10.85
CA ALA A 425 -34.86 17.16 11.65
C ALA A 425 -33.39 16.74 11.88
N LEU A 426 -32.56 17.72 12.18
CA LEU A 426 -31.17 17.56 12.61
C LEU A 426 -30.99 18.31 13.93
N THR A 427 -30.43 17.65 14.95
CA THR A 427 -30.04 18.30 16.19
C THR A 427 -28.55 18.12 16.43
N VAL A 428 -27.89 19.21 16.82
CA VAL A 428 -26.43 19.24 17.02
C VAL A 428 -26.14 19.82 18.39
N GLY A 429 -25.42 19.07 19.23
CA GLY A 429 -25.02 19.51 20.57
C GLY A 429 -26.16 19.56 21.61
N CYS A 430 -27.36 19.04 21.28
CA CYS A 430 -28.55 19.23 22.12
C CYS A 430 -28.68 18.21 23.26
N SER A 431 -28.40 16.94 23.01
CA SER A 431 -28.42 15.88 24.03
C SER A 431 -27.09 15.84 24.80
N ALA A 432 -25.99 15.93 24.07
CA ALA A 432 -24.67 16.23 24.60
C ALA A 432 -23.88 17.09 23.60
N SER A 433 -22.94 17.91 24.07
CA SER A 433 -22.21 18.87 23.21
C SER A 433 -21.43 18.22 22.07
N ASP A 434 -21.08 16.94 22.20
CA ASP A 434 -20.30 16.12 21.26
C ASP A 434 -21.17 15.19 20.38
N THR A 435 -22.49 15.38 20.40
CA THR A 435 -23.43 14.52 19.68
C THR A 435 -24.17 15.25 18.56
N LEU A 436 -24.44 14.51 17.49
CA LEU A 436 -25.26 14.92 16.35
C LEU A 436 -26.31 13.85 16.09
N GLU A 437 -27.57 14.25 15.97
CA GLU A 437 -28.69 13.34 15.77
C GLU A 437 -29.47 13.72 14.51
N MET A 438 -29.63 12.75 13.62
CA MET A 438 -30.49 12.87 12.44
C MET A 438 -31.78 12.11 12.69
N HIS A 439 -32.90 12.82 12.67
CA HIS A 439 -34.21 12.28 12.98
C HIS A 439 -34.95 11.92 11.69
N THR A 440 -35.63 10.78 11.71
CA THR A 440 -36.62 10.38 10.71
C THR A 440 -37.96 10.16 11.42
N SER A 441 -39.05 9.94 10.69
CA SER A 441 -40.36 9.69 11.30
C SER A 441 -40.42 8.40 12.13
N CYS A 442 -39.44 7.50 12.01
CA CYS A 442 -39.48 6.17 12.62
C CYS A 442 -38.18 5.76 13.33
N SER A 443 -37.08 6.52 13.21
CA SER A 443 -35.80 6.22 13.85
C SER A 443 -34.91 7.47 13.99
N ASN A 444 -33.94 7.41 14.91
CA ASN A 444 -32.91 8.43 15.06
C ASN A 444 -31.54 7.81 14.81
N ALA A 445 -30.75 8.41 13.91
CA ALA A 445 -29.34 8.06 13.72
C ALA A 445 -28.49 9.00 14.57
N VAL A 446 -27.76 8.44 15.54
CA VAL A 446 -26.93 9.18 16.50
C VAL A 446 -25.46 9.03 16.13
N TYR A 447 -24.74 10.14 16.20
CA TYR A 447 -23.34 10.25 15.84
C TYR A 447 -22.55 10.99 16.92
N SER A 448 -21.32 10.56 17.18
CA SER A 448 -20.34 11.28 17.99
C SER A 448 -19.37 12.07 17.09
N CYS A 449 -19.15 13.33 17.42
CA CYS A 449 -18.25 14.23 16.71
C CYS A 449 -16.80 14.04 17.18
N HIS A 450 -15.82 14.10 16.28
CA HIS A 450 -14.40 13.91 16.63
C HIS A 450 -13.48 15.07 16.25
N GLY A 451 -13.80 15.79 15.18
CA GLY A 451 -13.01 16.93 14.73
C GLY A 451 -13.67 17.62 13.55
N TRP A 452 -13.45 18.93 13.42
CA TRP A 452 -14.04 19.74 12.37
C TRP A 452 -13.12 20.89 11.98
N TRP A 453 -13.30 21.40 10.77
CA TRP A 453 -12.60 22.58 10.26
C TRP A 453 -13.47 23.33 9.25
N GLN A 454 -13.10 24.56 8.95
CA GLN A 454 -13.76 25.40 7.96
C GLN A 454 -12.75 25.83 6.89
N GLU A 455 -13.14 25.79 5.63
CA GLU A 455 -12.34 26.30 4.51
C GLU A 455 -12.75 27.72 4.12
N PRO A 456 -11.86 28.49 3.47
CA PRO A 456 -12.20 29.79 2.91
C PRO A 456 -13.41 29.65 1.97
N GLY A 457 -14.47 30.41 2.23
CA GLY A 457 -15.77 30.26 1.55
C GLY A 457 -16.89 29.69 2.42
N GLY A 458 -16.65 29.44 3.71
CA GLY A 458 -17.69 29.15 4.69
C GLY A 458 -18.07 27.68 4.84
N ARG A 459 -17.59 26.82 3.93
CA ARG A 459 -17.84 25.36 3.98
C ARG A 459 -17.12 24.72 5.17
N GLN A 460 -17.89 24.00 5.98
CA GLN A 460 -17.41 23.27 7.15
C GLN A 460 -17.39 21.77 6.89
N PHE A 461 -16.40 21.09 7.47
CA PHE A 461 -16.24 19.65 7.41
C PHE A 461 -16.21 19.10 8.83
N LEU A 462 -16.94 18.01 9.06
CA LEU A 462 -17.11 17.40 10.37
C LEU A 462 -16.94 15.89 10.27
N VAL A 463 -16.00 15.32 11.03
CA VAL A 463 -15.80 13.87 11.12
C VAL A 463 -16.63 13.32 12.27
N VAL A 464 -17.47 12.31 11.97
CA VAL A 464 -18.35 11.66 12.94
C VAL A 464 -18.24 10.14 12.92
N THR A 465 -18.47 9.51 14.07
CA THR A 465 -18.65 8.07 14.21
C THR A 465 -20.09 7.78 14.58
N PRO A 466 -20.81 6.90 13.85
CA PRO A 466 -22.13 6.50 14.26
C PRO A 466 -22.10 5.67 15.55
N THR A 467 -22.99 5.99 16.49
CA THR A 467 -23.15 5.26 17.76
C THR A 467 -24.41 4.39 17.77
N SER A 468 -25.42 4.75 16.97
CA SER A 468 -26.65 3.97 16.82
C SER A 468 -26.51 2.81 15.83
N ARG A 469 -27.20 1.69 16.06
CA ARG A 469 -27.24 0.53 15.12
C ARG A 469 -27.97 0.81 13.80
N ALA A 470 -28.69 1.93 13.71
CA ALA A 470 -29.44 2.36 12.51
C ALA A 470 -28.55 2.99 11.42
N SER A 471 -27.28 3.28 11.71
CA SER A 471 -26.37 3.91 10.77
C SER A 471 -25.88 2.94 9.70
N THR A 472 -25.68 3.48 8.49
CA THR A 472 -25.08 2.78 7.35
C THR A 472 -23.76 2.11 7.74
N GLY A 473 -23.41 0.95 7.15
CA GLY A 473 -22.25 0.13 7.54
C GLY A 473 -20.85 0.76 7.43
N ALA A 474 -20.75 2.09 7.30
CA ALA A 474 -19.52 2.85 7.37
C ALA A 474 -19.04 3.01 8.82
N ARG A 475 -17.73 2.83 9.06
CA ARG A 475 -17.15 2.97 10.39
C ARG A 475 -17.09 4.41 10.88
N ARG A 476 -16.82 5.37 9.98
CA ARG A 476 -16.84 6.82 10.23
C ARG A 476 -17.29 7.56 8.96
N LEU A 477 -17.87 8.74 9.13
CA LEU A 477 -18.37 9.60 8.04
C LEU A 477 -17.72 10.98 8.09
N CYS A 478 -17.60 11.60 6.93
CA CYS A 478 -17.35 13.04 6.83
C CYS A 478 -18.63 13.75 6.39
N LEU A 479 -19.11 14.66 7.23
CA LEU A 479 -20.24 15.54 6.94
C LEU A 479 -19.71 16.88 6.43
N VAL A 480 -20.28 17.37 5.34
CA VAL A 480 -20.00 18.68 4.76
C VAL A 480 -21.20 19.57 5.03
N LEU A 481 -20.99 20.66 5.75
CA LEU A 481 -22.00 21.62 6.17
C LEU A 481 -21.75 22.94 5.45
N GLU A 482 -22.76 23.47 4.78
CA GLU A 482 -22.68 24.75 4.07
C GLU A 482 -23.87 25.62 4.49
N SER A 483 -23.56 26.77 5.10
CA SER A 483 -24.56 27.73 5.56
C SER A 483 -24.91 28.72 4.46
N HIS A 484 -26.20 28.89 4.19
CA HIS A 484 -26.75 29.85 3.23
C HIS A 484 -27.48 30.94 4.01
N GLY A 485 -26.84 32.11 4.16
CA GLY A 485 -27.41 33.29 4.81
C GLY A 485 -26.35 34.21 5.42
N PRO A 486 -26.68 35.49 5.72
CA PRO A 486 -25.77 36.39 6.43
C PRO A 486 -25.50 35.88 7.85
N GLU A 487 -24.23 35.93 8.29
CA GLU A 487 -23.70 35.33 9.53
C GLU A 487 -24.46 35.74 10.81
N ASP A 488 -25.19 36.86 10.80
CA ASP A 488 -25.89 37.43 11.95
C ASP A 488 -27.42 37.26 11.93
N ALA A 489 -28.00 36.56 10.94
CA ALA A 489 -29.43 36.31 10.91
C ALA A 489 -29.79 35.05 11.71
N ALA A 490 -30.57 35.23 12.79
CA ALA A 490 -31.22 34.14 13.53
C ALA A 490 -32.25 33.44 12.61
N GLY A 491 -31.79 32.47 11.81
CA GLY A 491 -32.62 31.73 10.85
C GLY A 491 -31.93 31.31 9.54
N GLY A 492 -30.60 31.15 9.52
CA GLY A 492 -29.87 30.71 8.32
C GLY A 492 -30.21 29.28 7.88
N ALA A 493 -30.33 29.06 6.58
CA ALA A 493 -30.51 27.72 6.02
C ALA A 493 -29.16 26.99 5.96
N MET A 494 -29.15 25.67 6.21
CA MET A 494 -27.94 24.85 6.14
C MET A 494 -28.16 23.64 5.26
N THR A 495 -27.22 23.40 4.35
CA THR A 495 -27.18 22.18 3.54
C THR A 495 -26.14 21.23 4.11
N ILE A 496 -26.51 19.95 4.23
CA ILE A 496 -25.64 18.88 4.72
C ILE A 496 -25.46 17.80 3.66
N ALA A 497 -24.22 17.37 3.46
CA ALA A 497 -23.88 16.21 2.63
C ALA A 497 -22.97 15.26 3.42
N SER A 498 -23.00 13.97 3.09
CA SER A 498 -22.16 12.95 3.75
C SER A 498 -21.29 12.21 2.75
N SER A 499 -20.06 11.89 3.15
CA SER A 499 -19.11 11.09 2.37
C SER A 499 -18.48 9.99 3.21
N THR A 500 -18.24 8.84 2.60
CA THR A 500 -17.52 7.70 3.21
C THR A 500 -16.07 7.71 2.73
N GLY A 501 -15.10 7.51 3.62
CA GLY A 501 -13.69 7.36 3.26
C GLY A 501 -12.87 8.66 3.17
N TYR A 502 -13.45 9.78 2.74
CA TYR A 502 -12.76 11.08 2.67
C TYR A 502 -13.72 12.29 2.67
N CYS A 503 -13.19 13.45 3.04
CA CYS A 503 -13.89 14.73 2.99
C CYS A 503 -13.76 15.39 1.61
N SER A 504 -14.72 15.11 0.74
CA SER A 504 -14.72 15.60 -0.65
C SER A 504 -15.04 17.10 -0.75
N ARG A 505 -14.24 17.82 -1.54
CA ARG A 505 -14.43 19.24 -1.86
C ARG A 505 -15.26 19.48 -3.12
N TYR A 506 -15.42 18.46 -3.98
CA TYR A 506 -16.04 18.57 -5.30
C TYR A 506 -17.55 18.28 -5.32
N TRP A 507 -18.21 18.27 -4.15
CA TRP A 507 -19.67 18.17 -4.11
C TRP A 507 -20.29 19.45 -4.68
N ASN A 508 -20.82 19.35 -5.90
CA ASN A 508 -21.60 20.41 -6.51
C ASN A 508 -23.07 20.19 -6.14
N MET A 509 -23.55 20.86 -5.07
CA MET A 509 -24.89 20.61 -4.51
C MET A 509 -26.05 20.95 -5.46
N ARG A 510 -25.78 21.65 -6.58
CA ARG A 510 -26.78 21.92 -7.63
C ARG A 510 -27.11 20.70 -8.50
N ASP A 511 -26.32 19.64 -8.45
CA ASP A 511 -26.47 18.45 -9.30
C ASP A 511 -26.68 17.19 -8.44
N ALA A 512 -27.51 17.30 -7.39
CA ALA A 512 -27.91 16.23 -6.48
C ALA A 512 -28.78 15.13 -7.15
N ARG A 513 -28.50 14.80 -8.42
CA ARG A 513 -28.84 13.49 -8.97
C ARG A 513 -27.78 12.52 -8.46
N CYS A 514 -28.23 11.58 -7.65
CA CYS A 514 -27.49 10.42 -7.17
C CYS A 514 -26.64 9.79 -8.30
N LYS A 515 -25.38 10.22 -8.49
CA LYS A 515 -24.43 9.47 -9.31
C LYS A 515 -24.00 8.26 -8.49
N ARG A 516 -24.72 7.15 -8.68
CA ARG A 516 -24.16 5.83 -8.37
C ARG A 516 -22.87 5.68 -9.18
N GLY A 517 -21.74 5.59 -8.48
CA GLY A 517 -20.44 5.10 -8.95
C GLY A 517 -20.01 5.42 -10.39
N LEU A 518 -19.14 6.41 -10.57
CA LEU A 518 -18.17 6.40 -11.68
C LEU A 518 -16.91 5.69 -11.19
N TRP A 519 -16.94 4.36 -11.23
CA TRP A 519 -15.75 3.56 -11.46
C TRP A 519 -15.90 2.95 -12.85
N SER A 520 -15.00 3.34 -13.74
CA SER A 520 -14.81 2.67 -15.03
C SER A 520 -14.46 1.21 -14.76
N THR A 521 -15.41 0.30 -15.00
CA THR A 521 -15.10 -1.11 -15.24
C THR A 521 -15.34 -1.37 -16.71
N ALA A 522 -14.26 -1.62 -17.43
CA ALA A 522 -14.35 -2.27 -18.73
C ALA A 522 -14.93 -3.69 -18.53
N LEU A 523 -15.87 -4.01 -19.41
CA LEU A 523 -16.52 -5.30 -19.69
C LEU A 523 -15.51 -6.47 -19.74
N GLN A 524 -15.83 -7.75 -19.52
CA GLN A 524 -17.10 -8.50 -19.49
C GLN A 524 -16.82 -9.89 -18.91
N SER A 525 -17.73 -10.44 -18.12
CA SER A 525 -17.96 -11.89 -18.07
C SER A 525 -19.46 -12.12 -18.26
N ALA A 526 -19.82 -12.91 -19.26
CA ALA A 526 -21.19 -13.35 -19.51
C ALA A 526 -21.17 -14.88 -19.54
N ALA A 527 -21.87 -15.50 -18.60
CA ALA A 527 -22.13 -16.92 -18.57
C ALA A 527 -23.38 -17.23 -19.42
N ALA A 528 -23.23 -18.26 -20.26
CA ALA A 528 -24.19 -19.24 -20.78
C ALA A 528 -25.68 -18.88 -20.92
N GLY A 529 -26.20 -19.05 -22.15
CA GLY A 529 -27.63 -19.08 -22.44
C GLY A 529 -27.97 -19.45 -23.89
N ARG A 530 -27.92 -20.76 -24.18
CA ARG A 530 -28.66 -21.57 -25.18
C ARG A 530 -29.32 -20.91 -26.43
N GLN A 531 -29.08 -21.63 -27.54
CA GLN A 531 -30.03 -22.16 -28.54
C GLN A 531 -30.15 -21.51 -29.93
N THR A 532 -29.86 -22.40 -30.90
CA THR A 532 -30.56 -22.70 -32.17
C THR A 532 -30.32 -21.86 -33.43
N SER A 533 -29.94 -22.61 -34.49
CA SER A 533 -30.29 -22.45 -35.92
C SER A 533 -29.73 -21.21 -36.65
N SER A 534 -29.35 -21.18 -37.93
CA SER A 534 -29.21 -22.12 -39.04
C SER A 534 -28.85 -21.25 -40.27
N ASN A 535 -27.92 -21.69 -41.13
CA ASN A 535 -27.74 -21.23 -42.54
C ASN A 535 -27.42 -19.72 -42.75
N SER A 536 -26.76 -19.25 -43.80
CA SER A 536 -26.33 -19.78 -45.11
C SER A 536 -25.34 -18.80 -45.75
N GLY A 537 -24.34 -19.32 -46.48
CA GLY A 537 -23.66 -18.66 -47.62
C GLY A 537 -22.74 -17.47 -47.29
N ARG A 538 -21.72 -17.13 -48.08
CA ARG A 538 -21.24 -17.63 -49.37
C ARG A 538 -19.85 -16.99 -49.57
N ALA A 539 -18.93 -17.79 -50.09
CA ALA A 539 -17.67 -17.53 -50.80
C ALA A 539 -17.15 -16.08 -50.97
N ASP A 540 -15.83 -15.87 -50.79
CA ASP A 540 -14.93 -15.64 -51.92
C ASP A 540 -13.45 -15.90 -51.57
N ALA A 541 -12.75 -16.48 -52.54
CA ALA A 541 -11.36 -16.90 -52.53
C ALA A 541 -10.39 -15.73 -52.76
N VAL A 542 -9.09 -15.95 -52.51
CA VAL A 542 -7.99 -15.80 -53.50
C VAL A 542 -6.58 -15.85 -52.84
N GLN A 543 -5.81 -16.84 -53.32
CA GLN A 543 -4.33 -16.93 -53.53
C GLN A 543 -3.30 -17.01 -52.39
N HIS A 544 -2.67 -18.19 -52.34
CA HIS A 544 -1.29 -18.50 -51.94
C HIS A 544 -0.26 -18.01 -53.01
N PRO A 545 1.04 -17.97 -52.67
CA PRO A 545 1.91 -19.12 -53.03
C PRO A 545 2.89 -19.59 -51.93
N ASP A 546 3.02 -20.92 -51.86
CA ASP A 546 4.20 -21.78 -51.69
C ASP A 546 5.40 -21.38 -50.79
N LEU A 547 5.81 -22.31 -49.91
CA LEU A 547 7.02 -23.14 -50.09
C LEU A 547 7.19 -24.22 -48.99
N ASP A 548 7.41 -25.45 -49.49
CA ASP A 548 8.16 -26.61 -48.96
C ASP A 548 7.75 -27.43 -47.72
N ALA A 549 7.10 -28.54 -48.06
CA ALA A 549 7.25 -29.93 -47.61
C ALA A 549 8.41 -30.32 -46.67
N SER A 550 8.09 -31.09 -45.62
CA SER A 550 8.52 -32.49 -45.53
C SER A 550 7.71 -33.27 -44.48
N ASP A 551 7.13 -34.36 -44.97
CA ASP A 551 6.31 -35.39 -44.32
C ASP A 551 7.17 -36.29 -43.41
N TYR A 552 6.59 -36.76 -42.30
CA TYR A 552 6.60 -38.19 -41.94
C TYR A 552 5.57 -38.45 -40.82
N SER A 553 4.58 -39.24 -41.19
CA SER A 553 3.53 -39.81 -40.36
C SER A 553 4.04 -41.06 -39.61
N VAL A 554 3.31 -41.44 -38.53
CA VAL A 554 2.87 -42.82 -38.16
C VAL A 554 2.62 -42.90 -36.64
N LEU A 555 1.34 -42.90 -36.27
CA LEU A 555 0.73 -43.65 -35.14
C LEU A 555 0.37 -45.08 -35.67
N PRO A 556 -0.10 -46.08 -34.89
CA PRO A 556 -0.49 -46.07 -33.46
C PRO A 556 -0.01 -47.32 -32.64
N GLN A 557 -0.12 -47.25 -31.31
CA GLN A 557 -0.89 -48.19 -30.47
C GLN A 557 -1.04 -47.66 -29.05
#